data_AF-A0A938LFP2-F1
#
_entry.id   AF-A0A938LFP2-F1
#
_cell.length_a   1.000
_cell.length_b   1.000
_cell.length_c   1.000
_cell.angle_alpha   90.00
_cell.angle_beta   90.00
_cell.angle_gamma   90.00
#
_symmetry.space_group_name_H-M   'P 1'
#
loop_
_entity.id
_entity.type
_entity.pdbx_description
1 polymer ?
#
loop_
_entity_poly.entity_id
_entity_poly.type
_entity_poly.pdbx_seq_one_letter_code
_entity_poly.pdbx_strand_id
1 'polypeptide(L)'
;MTSRAARTRRPSGPHSPRIDGRAIERARFAGRPRSAGRVRRREAFSLLELLAVVTILGTLAVVIIPRIGSSTNRAKTESCRQYKAEINAAAERYFFNEGKLPDSLDALASDEDYFTAPIPVCPVTKQAYSIDARTGRVAGHDH
;
A
#
# COMPACT_ATOMS: atom_id res chain seq x y z
N MET A 1 -61.36 38.96 10.19
CA MET A 1 -62.39 39.84 9.60
C MET A 1 -62.28 39.75 8.09
N THR A 2 -63.12 38.90 7.49
CA THR A 2 -64.20 39.27 6.55
C THR A 2 -63.67 39.76 5.19
N SER A 3 -63.68 38.90 4.17
CA SER A 3 -64.84 38.63 3.30
C SER A 3 -65.14 39.76 2.31
N ARG A 4 -65.31 39.34 1.05
CA ARG A 4 -66.29 39.83 0.06
C ARG A 4 -65.73 40.45 -1.23
N ALA A 5 -65.70 39.56 -2.23
CA ALA A 5 -66.09 39.71 -3.63
C ALA A 5 -66.65 41.05 -4.14
N ALA A 6 -66.27 41.43 -5.38
CA ALA A 6 -67.16 41.66 -6.53
C ALA A 6 -66.34 42.12 -7.75
N ARG A 7 -66.23 41.31 -8.82
CA ARG A 7 -67.02 41.37 -10.07
C ARG A 7 -66.83 42.66 -10.90
N THR A 8 -66.13 42.54 -12.02
CA THR A 8 -66.17 43.46 -13.17
C THR A 8 -66.34 42.67 -14.48
N ARG A 9 -66.67 43.37 -15.56
CA ARG A 9 -67.65 43.00 -16.60
C ARG A 9 -67.06 42.33 -17.86
N ARG A 10 -67.96 41.61 -18.56
CA ARG A 10 -68.02 41.20 -19.99
C ARG A 10 -67.24 42.08 -20.99
N PRO A 11 -66.79 41.51 -22.13
CA PRO A 11 -67.59 41.60 -23.36
C PRO A 11 -67.66 40.30 -24.19
N SER A 12 -68.42 40.39 -25.27
CA SER A 12 -69.07 39.35 -26.05
C SER A 12 -68.56 39.28 -27.49
N GLY A 13 -68.45 38.05 -28.03
CA GLY A 13 -68.57 37.74 -29.47
C GLY A 13 -67.26 37.54 -30.24
N PRO A 14 -67.33 37.07 -31.50
CA PRO A 14 -67.46 35.66 -31.81
C PRO A 14 -66.38 35.19 -32.82
N HIS A 15 -66.16 33.88 -32.92
CA HIS A 15 -66.14 33.09 -34.17
C HIS A 15 -65.37 31.79 -33.94
N SER A 16 -66.09 30.67 -33.87
CA SER A 16 -65.51 29.37 -34.13
C SER A 16 -65.15 29.31 -35.63
N PRO A 17 -63.90 29.01 -36.00
CA PRO A 17 -63.58 28.69 -37.38
C PRO A 17 -64.32 27.40 -37.73
N ARG A 18 -65.11 27.43 -38.81
CA ARG A 18 -65.63 26.21 -39.43
C ARG A 18 -64.41 25.39 -39.88
N ILE A 19 -64.17 24.27 -39.21
CA ILE A 19 -63.25 23.25 -39.69
C ILE A 19 -63.88 22.69 -40.96
N ASP A 20 -63.44 23.20 -42.10
CA ASP A 20 -63.82 22.64 -43.40
C ASP A 20 -63.18 21.25 -43.49
N GLY A 21 -64.00 20.23 -43.77
CA GLY A 21 -63.63 18.80 -43.73
C GLY A 21 -62.61 18.36 -44.79
N ARG A 22 -61.86 19.30 -45.37
CA ARG A 22 -60.85 19.08 -46.42
C ARG A 22 -59.41 19.38 -45.98
N ALA A 23 -59.17 19.66 -44.69
CA ALA A 23 -57.83 19.92 -44.17
C ALA A 23 -57.13 18.71 -43.52
N ILE A 24 -57.78 17.55 -43.47
CA ILE A 24 -57.26 16.35 -42.76
C ILE A 24 -56.35 15.45 -43.62
N GLU A 25 -56.15 15.77 -44.90
CA GLU A 25 -55.47 14.85 -45.83
C GLU A 25 -54.04 15.25 -46.24
N ARG A 26 -53.52 16.39 -45.79
CA ARG A 26 -52.19 16.88 -46.23
C ARG A 26 -51.09 16.93 -45.17
N ALA A 27 -51.37 16.57 -43.92
CA ALA A 27 -50.35 16.55 -42.86
C ALA A 27 -49.74 15.16 -42.60
N ARG A 28 -49.96 14.17 -43.46
CA ARG A 28 -49.30 12.84 -43.38
C ARG A 28 -47.89 12.79 -43.95
N PHE A 29 -47.29 13.94 -44.28
CA PHE A 29 -45.92 14.01 -44.82
C PHE A 29 -45.01 14.99 -44.06
N ALA A 30 -45.25 15.19 -42.76
CA ALA A 30 -44.23 15.75 -41.87
C ALA A 30 -43.33 14.60 -41.42
N GLY A 31 -42.23 14.39 -42.15
CA GLY A 31 -41.18 13.45 -41.78
C GLY A 31 -40.74 13.68 -40.35
N ARG A 32 -40.82 12.62 -39.53
CA ARG A 32 -40.31 12.60 -38.16
C ARG A 32 -38.82 12.98 -38.20
N PRO A 33 -38.31 13.91 -37.36
CA PRO A 33 -36.88 14.12 -37.28
C PRO A 33 -36.25 12.80 -36.84
N ARG A 34 -35.45 12.20 -37.73
CA ARG A 34 -34.62 11.05 -37.39
C ARG A 34 -33.63 11.60 -36.38
N SER A 35 -33.77 11.20 -35.12
CA SER A 35 -32.73 11.41 -34.12
C SER A 35 -31.46 10.79 -34.69
N ALA A 36 -30.56 11.65 -35.17
CA ALA A 36 -29.24 11.23 -35.60
C ALA A 36 -28.54 10.69 -34.35
N GLY A 37 -28.60 9.38 -34.18
CA GLY A 37 -27.86 8.67 -33.15
C GLY A 37 -26.41 9.06 -33.31
N ARG A 38 -25.90 9.85 -32.36
CA ARG A 38 -24.49 10.21 -32.29
C ARG A 38 -23.73 8.89 -32.15
N VAL A 39 -23.08 8.44 -33.22
CA VAL A 39 -22.21 7.26 -33.18
C VAL A 39 -21.14 7.57 -32.14
N ARG A 40 -21.25 6.96 -30.96
CA ARG A 40 -20.19 7.02 -29.96
C ARG A 40 -19.01 6.30 -30.59
N ARG A 41 -18.00 7.05 -31.04
CA ARG A 41 -16.73 6.45 -31.43
C ARG A 41 -16.22 5.72 -30.20
N ARG A 42 -16.11 4.40 -30.30
CA ARG A 42 -15.41 3.63 -29.28
C ARG A 42 -13.95 4.00 -29.43
N GLU A 43 -13.39 4.63 -28.41
CA GLU A 43 -11.95 4.89 -28.33
C GLU A 43 -11.27 3.53 -28.24
N ALA A 44 -10.50 3.17 -29.26
CA ALA A 44 -9.65 1.99 -29.27
C ALA A 44 -8.27 2.40 -28.75
N PHE A 45 -7.71 1.60 -27.85
CA PHE A 45 -6.38 1.82 -27.28
C PHE A 45 -5.32 1.95 -28.39
N SER A 46 -4.42 2.92 -28.24
CA SER A 46 -3.29 3.10 -29.15
C SER A 46 -2.14 2.15 -28.80
N LEU A 47 -1.42 1.65 -29.80
CA LEU A 47 -0.18 0.89 -29.57
C LEU A 47 0.86 1.71 -28.77
N LEU A 48 0.89 3.03 -28.99
CA LEU A 48 1.77 3.94 -28.28
C LEU A 48 1.38 4.08 -26.80
N GLU A 49 0.10 3.96 -26.49
CA GLU A 49 -0.42 4.04 -25.11
C GLU A 49 0.00 2.82 -24.30
N LEU A 50 -0.11 1.62 -24.88
CA LEU A 50 0.40 0.40 -24.26
C LEU A 50 1.94 0.42 -24.15
N LEU A 51 2.63 0.92 -25.18
CA LEU A 51 4.09 1.03 -25.20
C LEU A 51 4.61 1.94 -24.07
N ALA A 52 4.02 3.11 -23.90
CA ALA A 52 4.40 4.04 -22.84
C ALA A 52 4.18 3.42 -21.45
N VAL A 53 3.06 2.71 -21.24
CA VAL A 53 2.75 2.03 -19.97
C VAL A 53 3.78 0.96 -19.63
N VAL A 54 4.05 0.02 -20.55
CA VAL A 54 5.03 -1.05 -20.28
C VAL A 54 6.45 -0.50 -20.11
N THR A 55 6.77 0.60 -20.79
CA THR A 55 8.05 1.29 -20.64
C THR A 55 8.19 1.89 -19.24
N ILE A 56 7.18 2.60 -18.74
CA ILE A 56 7.19 3.18 -17.38
C ILE A 56 7.21 2.07 -16.32
N LEU A 57 6.42 1.00 -16.49
CA LEU A 57 6.44 -0.13 -15.58
C LEU A 57 7.81 -0.83 -15.55
N GLY A 58 8.46 -0.98 -16.70
CA GLY A 58 9.81 -1.55 -16.82
C GLY A 58 10.87 -0.70 -16.13
N THR A 59 10.86 0.63 -16.34
CA THR A 59 11.84 1.53 -15.70
C THR A 59 11.67 1.57 -14.18
N LEU A 60 10.43 1.60 -13.67
CA LEU A 60 10.15 1.54 -12.24
C LEU A 60 10.65 0.22 -11.61
N ALA A 61 10.42 -0.92 -12.28
CA ALA A 61 10.84 -2.22 -11.76
C ALA A 61 12.36 -2.31 -11.55
N VAL A 62 13.15 -1.76 -12.47
CA VAL A 62 14.63 -1.78 -12.39
C VAL A 62 15.14 -0.97 -11.20
N VAL A 63 14.54 0.19 -10.91
CA VAL A 63 15.00 1.10 -9.84
C VAL A 63 14.63 0.60 -8.44
N ILE A 64 13.49 -0.10 -8.30
CA ILE A 64 12.96 -0.50 -6.99
C ILE A 64 13.75 -1.65 -6.36
N ILE A 65 14.17 -2.65 -7.15
CA ILE A 65 14.80 -3.89 -6.64
C ILE A 65 16.11 -3.67 -5.85
N PRO A 66 17.11 -2.89 -6.31
CA PRO A 66 18.44 -2.85 -5.66
C PRO A 66 18.45 -2.21 -4.27
N ARG A 67 17.42 -1.44 -3.90
CA ARG A 67 17.42 -0.65 -2.66
C ARG A 67 17.29 -1.50 -1.39
N ILE A 68 16.77 -2.73 -1.50
CA ILE A 68 16.45 -3.56 -0.33
C ILE A 68 17.70 -4.30 0.20
N GLY A 69 18.62 -4.74 -0.68
CA GLY A 69 19.70 -5.64 -0.29
C GLY A 69 20.80 -5.01 0.59
N SER A 70 21.20 -3.77 0.30
CA SER A 70 22.36 -3.15 0.96
C SER A 70 22.08 -2.74 2.41
N SER A 71 20.90 -2.20 2.69
CA SER A 71 20.48 -1.82 4.05
C SER A 71 20.35 -3.05 4.95
N THR A 72 19.79 -4.14 4.43
CA THR A 72 19.65 -5.38 5.19
C THR A 72 20.99 -6.00 5.55
N ASN A 73 21.98 -5.98 4.65
CA ASN A 73 23.29 -6.57 4.97
C ASN A 73 23.99 -5.84 6.11
N ARG A 74 24.01 -4.50 6.06
CA ARG A 74 24.56 -3.68 7.14
C ARG A 74 23.81 -3.91 8.45
N ALA A 75 22.48 -3.97 8.42
CA ALA A 75 21.68 -4.26 9.61
C ALA A 75 22.04 -5.61 10.23
N LYS A 76 22.26 -6.66 9.43
CA LYS A 76 22.70 -7.97 9.92
C LYS A 76 24.07 -7.90 10.60
N THR A 77 25.05 -7.24 9.99
CA THR A 77 26.38 -7.06 10.61
C THR A 77 26.29 -6.36 11.96
N GLU A 78 25.56 -5.24 12.03
CA GLU A 78 25.40 -4.49 13.28
C GLU A 78 24.63 -5.29 14.33
N SER A 79 23.57 -6.02 13.94
CA SER A 79 22.85 -6.92 14.86
C SER A 79 23.74 -8.04 15.38
N CYS A 80 24.58 -8.64 14.54
CA CYS A 80 25.49 -9.69 15.02
C CYS A 80 26.57 -9.12 15.96
N ARG A 81 27.05 -7.89 15.73
CA ARG A 81 27.94 -7.18 16.66
C ARG A 81 27.25 -6.87 17.99
N GLN A 82 25.99 -6.45 17.96
CA GLN A 82 25.17 -6.17 19.14
C GLN A 82 25.01 -7.44 20.00
N TYR A 83 24.62 -8.56 19.39
CA TYR A 83 24.46 -9.84 20.10
C TYR A 83 25.77 -10.33 20.72
N LYS A 84 26.91 -10.18 20.03
CA LYS A 84 28.23 -10.46 20.61
C LYS A 84 28.50 -9.61 21.85
N ALA A 85 28.20 -8.32 21.79
CA ALA A 85 28.40 -7.42 22.92
C ALA A 85 27.51 -7.79 24.12
N GLU A 86 26.26 -8.17 23.86
CA GLU A 86 25.32 -8.61 24.88
C GLU A 86 25.78 -9.89 25.59
N ILE A 87 26.20 -10.91 24.83
CA ILE A 87 26.76 -12.14 25.37
C ILE A 87 28.04 -11.86 26.18
N ASN A 88 28.93 -11.01 25.67
CA ASN A 88 30.14 -10.61 26.36
C ASN A 88 29.84 -9.89 27.69
N ALA A 89 28.80 -9.04 27.73
CA ALA A 89 28.37 -8.39 28.95
C ALA A 89 27.72 -9.38 29.95
N ALA A 90 27.04 -10.42 29.46
CA ALA A 90 26.57 -11.52 30.30
C ALA A 90 27.75 -12.31 30.90
N ALA A 91 28.78 -12.60 30.11
CA ALA A 91 29.99 -13.26 30.58
C ALA A 91 30.75 -12.44 31.64
N GLU A 92 30.79 -11.11 31.49
CA GLU A 92 31.36 -10.22 32.52
C GLU A 92 30.55 -10.28 33.83
N ARG A 93 29.21 -10.22 33.74
CA ARG A 93 28.33 -10.38 34.92
C ARG A 93 28.53 -11.72 35.61
N TYR A 94 28.65 -12.80 34.84
CA TYR A 94 28.98 -14.12 35.36
C TYR A 94 30.30 -14.12 36.13
N PHE A 95 31.34 -13.49 35.58
CA PHE A 95 32.62 -13.36 36.28
C PHE A 95 32.52 -12.55 37.57
N PHE A 96 31.74 -11.47 37.59
CA PHE A 96 31.53 -10.65 38.79
C PHE A 96 30.83 -11.42 39.92
N ASN A 97 29.88 -12.30 39.59
CA ASN A 97 29.09 -13.04 40.58
C ASN A 97 29.76 -14.36 41.01
N GLU A 98 30.30 -15.12 40.06
CA GLU A 98 30.83 -16.46 40.30
C GLU A 98 32.34 -16.47 40.57
N GLY A 99 33.04 -15.37 40.24
CA GLY A 99 34.50 -15.26 40.37
C GLY A 99 35.30 -16.10 39.37
N LYS A 100 34.63 -16.72 38.39
CA LYS A 100 35.22 -17.55 37.32
C LYS A 100 34.62 -17.20 35.97
N LEU A 101 35.38 -17.42 34.90
CA LEU A 101 34.88 -17.21 33.53
C LEU A 101 33.90 -18.33 33.14
N PRO A 102 32.92 -18.06 32.27
CA PRO A 102 32.05 -19.10 31.75
C PRO A 102 32.81 -20.01 30.77
N ASP A 103 32.73 -21.32 30.99
CA ASP A 103 33.38 -22.33 30.14
C ASP A 103 32.67 -22.53 28.80
N SER A 104 31.38 -22.17 28.74
CA SER A 104 30.52 -22.32 27.55
C SER A 104 29.36 -21.33 27.57
N LEU A 105 28.66 -21.20 26.44
CA LEU A 105 27.42 -20.43 26.37
C LEU A 105 26.31 -21.03 27.23
N ASP A 106 26.28 -22.34 27.40
CA ASP A 106 25.27 -23.01 28.21
C ASP A 106 25.33 -22.58 29.67
N ALA A 107 26.53 -22.26 30.18
CA ALA A 107 26.70 -21.72 31.53
C ALA A 107 26.01 -20.36 31.71
N LEU A 108 25.88 -19.57 30.65
CA LEU A 108 25.13 -18.31 30.64
C LEU A 108 23.64 -18.53 30.34
N ALA A 109 23.31 -19.51 29.51
CA ALA A 109 21.94 -19.82 29.11
C ALA A 109 21.12 -20.50 30.21
N SER A 110 21.80 -21.18 31.14
CA SER A 110 21.14 -21.99 32.18
C SER A 110 20.50 -21.14 33.28
N ASP A 111 20.85 -19.84 33.35
CA ASP A 111 20.40 -18.95 34.42
C ASP A 111 19.95 -17.60 33.83
N GLU A 112 18.70 -17.24 34.12
CA GLU A 112 18.05 -16.03 33.61
C GLU A 112 18.67 -14.74 34.19
N ASP A 113 19.43 -14.83 35.29
CA ASP A 113 20.17 -13.70 35.88
C ASP A 113 21.27 -13.18 34.94
N TYR A 114 21.85 -14.06 34.13
CA TYR A 114 22.88 -13.70 33.15
C TYR A 114 22.30 -13.43 31.77
N PHE A 115 21.30 -14.22 31.35
CA PHE A 115 20.74 -14.12 30.01
C PHE A 115 19.24 -14.49 29.99
N THR A 116 18.37 -13.48 29.93
CA THR A 116 16.91 -13.64 30.08
C THR A 116 16.17 -14.08 28.80
N ALA A 117 16.81 -13.96 27.64
CA ALA A 117 16.23 -14.34 26.35
C ALA A 117 16.88 -15.61 25.81
N PRO A 118 16.28 -16.36 24.88
CA PRO A 118 17.00 -17.41 24.17
C PRO A 118 18.21 -16.82 23.41
N ILE A 119 19.36 -17.50 23.48
CA ILE A 119 20.57 -17.03 22.81
C ILE A 119 20.33 -16.95 21.29
N PRO A 120 20.51 -15.76 20.67
CA PRO A 120 20.28 -15.60 19.24
C PRO A 120 21.39 -16.25 18.40
N VAL A 121 21.08 -16.56 17.15
CA VAL A 121 22.07 -16.95 16.13
C VAL A 121 22.57 -15.72 15.37
N CYS A 122 23.80 -15.77 14.86
CA CYS A 122 24.33 -14.64 14.11
C CYS A 122 23.55 -14.45 12.79
N PRO A 123 22.96 -13.27 12.52
CA PRO A 123 22.15 -13.03 11.33
C PRO A 123 22.95 -13.00 10.00
N VAL A 124 24.28 -12.93 10.07
CA VAL A 124 25.18 -12.98 8.89
C VAL A 124 25.48 -14.43 8.51
N THR A 125 26.02 -15.23 9.43
CA THR A 125 26.47 -16.61 9.19
C THR A 125 25.37 -17.66 9.43
N LYS A 126 24.31 -17.29 10.16
CA LYS A 126 23.27 -18.18 10.70
C LYS A 126 23.81 -19.27 11.64
N GLN A 127 25.02 -19.08 12.15
CA GLN A 127 25.65 -19.99 13.09
C GLN A 127 25.45 -19.51 14.53
N ALA A 128 25.45 -20.45 15.47
CA ALA A 128 25.45 -20.14 16.90
C ALA A 128 26.77 -19.48 17.31
N TYR A 129 26.72 -18.72 18.40
CA TYR A 129 27.92 -18.19 19.03
C TYR A 129 28.68 -19.30 19.77
N SER A 130 29.93 -19.04 20.11
CA SER A 130 30.75 -19.87 21.00
C SER A 130 31.55 -18.95 21.91
N ILE A 131 31.71 -19.31 23.18
CA ILE A 131 32.61 -18.61 24.10
C ILE A 131 33.95 -19.35 24.15
N ASP A 132 35.04 -18.59 24.14
CA ASP A 132 36.37 -19.11 24.44
C ASP A 132 36.56 -19.15 25.96
N ALA A 133 36.67 -20.35 26.54
CA ALA A 133 36.84 -20.57 27.97
C ALA A 133 38.06 -19.88 28.58
N ARG A 134 39.09 -19.54 27.78
CA ARG A 134 40.29 -18.84 28.28
C ARG A 134 40.06 -17.35 28.48
N THR A 135 39.19 -16.76 27.67
CA THR A 135 38.95 -15.30 27.66
C THR A 135 37.57 -14.93 28.18
N GLY A 136 36.64 -15.87 28.24
CA GLY A 136 35.23 -15.64 28.54
C GLY A 136 34.52 -14.79 27.48
N ARG A 137 35.11 -14.63 26.30
CA ARG A 137 34.57 -13.80 25.21
C ARG A 137 34.05 -14.67 24.07
N VAL A 138 33.11 -14.12 23.31
CA VAL A 138 32.64 -14.74 22.08
C VAL A 138 33.77 -14.86 21.06
N ALA A 139 34.02 -16.06 20.56
CA ALA A 139 35.01 -16.36 19.54
C ALA A 139 34.43 -16.22 18.12
N GLY A 140 35.18 -15.56 17.22
CA GLY A 140 34.81 -15.40 15.83
C GLY A 140 33.67 -14.41 15.57
N HIS A 141 32.98 -14.55 14.42
CA HIS A 141 31.89 -13.64 13.97
C HIS A 141 32.32 -12.16 13.88
N ASP A 142 33.52 -11.93 13.32
CA ASP A 142 34.02 -10.60 12.98
C ASP A 142 33.76 -10.33 11.49
N HIS A 143 32.79 -9.47 11.25
CA HIS A 143 32.24 -9.10 9.93
C HIS A 143 31.76 -7.64 9.98
#